data_AF-A0A1I1R201-F1
#
_entry.id   AF-A0A1I1R201-F1
#
_cell.length_a   1.000
_cell.length_b   1.000
_cell.length_c   1.000
_cell.angle_alpha   90.00
_cell.angle_beta   90.00
_cell.angle_gamma   90.00
#
_symmetry.space_group_name_H-M   'P 1'
#
loop_
_entity.id
_entity.type
_entity.pdbx_description
1 polymer ?
#
loop_
_entity_poly.entity_id
_entity_poly.type
_entity_poly.pdbx_seq_one_letter_code
_entity_poly.pdbx_strand_id
1 'polypeptide(L)'
;MKHIKTIEKIKTILPRTSNIDVALLYGSYARKEALGNSDLDIKLIVDENFDIQNFIANIKNGLDEKIKTVHYIKLRNKVVVYFKELPKLEFGLCYSIEAINRDFLGSEISELKDIVLYEKDKASTQIESYLKQLIASKKDMNTSDINNLIDKFIYEFESCSSKHSRSDGYQFYYFYNIAFHIAIQLNYLAKGKTAYYFLPKNFMTSELSAEAQASFSKLNGTTFLPEGNTRKRALLDFFYSAIEQLIPTNKYKEIKAFCEWVYERDFFWNFRDANAFNTKMINNLVYRTSALALFQNTEELNVLLRENNIKTIIDLRADREIEAISYSDEVLSQVKYVKAQFDPWDQPEWFKEKHNEGSNHEIAYRFFAMGCKDSIKKTFETILEEETGAIAIHCHAGKDRTGIIFSLLHLLLGSPIDNLNTDYLTSEMDVSLDKLKIALDVVENEGGILKYLMSCGLTEKQIMDLKIKLLNE
;
A
#
# COMPACT_ATOMS: atom_id res chain seq x y z
N MET A 1 34.28 26.31 15.01
CA MET A 1 33.09 25.42 15.16
C MET A 1 33.56 24.01 15.52
N LYS A 2 32.79 23.26 16.34
CA LYS A 2 33.15 21.90 16.80
C LYS A 2 33.44 20.93 15.62
N HIS A 3 32.70 21.06 14.52
CA HIS A 3 32.88 20.25 13.30
C HIS A 3 34.25 20.41 12.62
N ILE A 4 34.78 21.64 12.53
CA ILE A 4 36.12 21.88 11.97
C ILE A 4 37.19 21.13 12.76
N LYS A 5 37.11 21.17 14.10
CA LYS A 5 38.03 20.40 14.97
C LYS A 5 37.91 18.90 14.73
N THR A 6 36.69 18.40 14.48
CA THR A 6 36.46 16.99 14.12
C THR A 6 37.09 16.65 12.77
N ILE A 7 36.91 17.49 11.74
CA ILE A 7 37.53 17.30 10.42
C ILE A 7 39.06 17.26 10.53
N GLU A 8 39.65 18.19 11.27
CA GLU A 8 41.11 18.21 11.46
C GLU A 8 41.62 16.97 12.20
N LYS A 9 40.90 16.49 13.22
CA LYS A 9 41.22 15.20 13.84
C LYS A 9 41.13 14.05 12.84
N ILE A 10 40.09 14.00 12.01
CA ILE A 10 39.92 12.94 11.01
C ILE A 10 41.09 12.94 10.01
N LYS A 11 41.55 14.11 9.55
CA LYS A 11 42.73 14.22 8.67
C LYS A 11 44.00 13.62 9.30
N THR A 12 44.09 13.56 10.64
CA THR A 12 45.21 12.88 11.32
C THR A 12 45.03 11.36 11.47
N ILE A 13 43.79 10.86 11.44
CA ILE A 13 43.45 9.43 11.58
C ILE A 13 43.56 8.71 10.23
N LEU A 14 43.08 9.34 9.15
CA LEU A 14 43.01 8.72 7.82
C LEU A 14 44.36 8.17 7.32
N PRO A 15 45.49 8.90 7.40
CA PRO A 15 46.79 8.40 6.93
C PRO A 15 47.35 7.20 7.73
N ARG A 16 46.80 6.95 8.93
CA ARG A 16 47.20 5.84 9.81
C ARG A 16 46.31 4.61 9.64
N THR A 17 45.27 4.72 8.83
CA THR A 17 44.36 3.61 8.56
C THR A 17 44.74 2.99 7.22
N SER A 18 45.09 1.71 7.24
CA SER A 18 45.39 0.93 6.05
C SER A 18 44.19 0.87 5.09
N ASN A 19 44.46 0.68 3.79
CA ASN A 19 43.43 0.35 2.79
C ASN A 19 42.35 1.43 2.57
N ILE A 20 42.65 2.69 2.90
CA ILE A 20 41.92 3.87 2.43
C ILE A 20 42.72 4.50 1.30
N ASP A 21 42.12 4.64 0.13
CA ASP A 21 42.73 5.32 -1.01
C ASP A 21 42.37 6.81 -1.04
N VAL A 22 41.10 7.12 -0.77
CA VAL A 22 40.60 8.50 -0.76
C VAL A 22 39.57 8.71 0.35
N ALA A 23 39.58 9.89 0.97
CA ALA A 23 38.49 10.38 1.82
C ALA A 23 37.98 11.74 1.31
N LEU A 24 36.68 11.83 1.05
CA LEU A 24 36.03 13.02 0.50
C LEU A 24 34.95 13.52 1.45
N LEU A 25 34.94 14.81 1.71
CA LEU A 25 33.86 15.50 2.39
C LEU A 25 32.63 15.58 1.48
N TYR A 26 31.46 15.40 2.06
CA TYR A 26 30.16 15.42 1.40
C TYR A 26 29.17 16.35 2.11
N GLY A 27 27.93 16.38 1.61
CA GLY A 27 26.84 17.04 2.32
C GLY A 27 26.98 18.56 2.38
N SER A 28 26.36 19.17 3.39
CA SER A 28 26.33 20.64 3.53
C SER A 28 27.71 21.25 3.77
N TYR A 29 28.64 20.52 4.38
CA TYR A 29 30.01 21.00 4.58
C TYR A 29 30.78 21.10 3.26
N ALA A 30 30.65 20.10 2.39
CA ALA A 30 31.25 20.15 1.05
C ALA A 30 30.70 21.31 0.22
N ARG A 31 29.38 21.60 0.34
CA ARG A 31 28.72 22.73 -0.33
C ARG A 31 28.94 24.10 0.30
N LYS A 32 29.62 24.20 1.44
CA LYS A 32 29.77 25.45 2.22
C LYS A 32 28.44 26.03 2.75
N GLU A 33 27.44 25.17 2.95
CA GLU A 33 26.09 25.52 3.46
C GLU A 33 25.84 25.01 4.88
N ALA A 34 26.85 24.48 5.56
CA ALA A 34 26.68 23.83 6.86
C ALA A 34 26.26 24.81 7.97
N LEU A 35 25.29 24.37 8.78
CA LEU A 35 24.80 25.05 9.97
C LEU A 35 25.28 24.33 11.25
N GLY A 36 24.99 24.92 12.41
CA GLY A 36 25.44 24.39 13.71
C GLY A 36 24.97 22.97 14.04
N ASN A 37 23.89 22.51 13.40
CA ASN A 37 23.29 21.18 13.55
C ASN A 37 23.53 20.27 12.32
N SER A 38 24.37 20.67 11.36
CA SER A 38 24.67 19.83 10.19
C SER A 38 25.48 18.60 10.59
N ASP A 39 25.09 17.45 10.06
CA ASP A 39 25.88 16.23 10.07
C ASP A 39 27.20 16.41 9.29
N LEU A 40 28.20 15.60 9.62
CA LEU A 40 29.46 15.53 8.88
C LEU A 40 29.48 14.26 8.04
N ASP A 41 29.40 14.39 6.72
CA ASP A 41 29.40 13.26 5.79
C ASP A 41 30.76 13.12 5.11
N ILE A 42 31.34 11.92 5.14
CA ILE A 42 32.60 11.58 4.48
C ILE A 42 32.40 10.31 3.66
N LYS A 43 32.89 10.29 2.42
CA LYS A 43 33.01 9.09 1.60
C LYS A 43 34.44 8.57 1.67
N LEU A 44 34.59 7.28 1.98
CA LEU A 44 35.87 6.58 1.96
C LEU A 44 35.90 5.65 0.74
N ILE A 45 36.87 5.86 -0.13
CA ILE A 45 37.21 4.92 -1.19
C ILE A 45 38.25 3.98 -0.60
N VAL A 46 37.89 2.71 -0.49
CA VAL A 46 38.66 1.68 0.22
C VAL A 46 38.82 0.45 -0.66
N ASP A 47 39.90 -0.31 -0.45
CA ASP A 47 40.08 -1.59 -1.14
C ASP A 47 39.40 -2.75 -0.39
N GLU A 48 39.38 -3.93 -1.01
CA GLU A 48 38.74 -5.14 -0.49
C GLU A 48 39.32 -5.66 0.84
N ASN A 49 40.53 -5.24 1.19
CA ASN A 49 41.21 -5.63 2.43
C ASN A 49 40.97 -4.63 3.57
N PHE A 50 40.04 -3.68 3.41
CA PHE A 50 39.72 -2.69 4.43
C PHE A 50 39.16 -3.31 5.72
N ASP A 51 39.93 -3.20 6.80
CA ASP A 51 39.52 -3.66 8.12
C ASP A 51 38.62 -2.63 8.82
N ILE A 52 37.31 -2.87 8.72
CA ILE A 52 36.27 -2.05 9.34
C ILE A 52 36.41 -1.99 10.87
N GLN A 53 36.81 -3.09 11.53
CA GLN A 53 36.90 -3.12 12.99
C GLN A 53 38.09 -2.30 13.48
N ASN A 54 39.23 -2.43 12.81
CA ASN A 54 40.39 -1.60 13.07
C ASN A 54 40.10 -0.12 12.82
N PHE A 55 39.41 0.22 11.72
CA PHE A 55 38.99 1.60 11.47
C PHE A 55 38.08 2.15 12.57
N ILE A 56 37.09 1.38 13.02
CA ILE A 56 36.21 1.78 14.14
C ILE A 56 37.03 2.01 15.42
N ALA A 57 38.00 1.15 15.73
CA ALA A 57 38.88 1.31 16.88
C ALA A 57 39.70 2.61 16.76
N ASN A 58 40.29 2.88 15.59
CA ASN A 58 41.04 4.11 15.31
C ASN A 58 40.18 5.37 15.48
N ILE A 59 38.94 5.34 15.00
CA ILE A 59 37.99 6.45 15.15
C ILE A 59 37.63 6.68 16.62
N LYS A 60 37.34 5.62 17.38
CA LYS A 60 37.06 5.70 18.82
C LYS A 60 38.22 6.33 19.58
N ASN A 61 39.44 5.85 19.31
CA ASN A 61 40.66 6.33 19.96
C ASN A 61 41.01 7.77 19.56
N GLY A 62 40.85 8.14 18.29
CA GLY A 62 41.26 9.46 17.80
C GLY A 62 40.30 10.61 18.11
N LEU A 63 39.00 10.33 18.25
CA LEU A 63 37.98 11.35 18.52
C LEU A 63 37.66 11.51 20.03
N ASP A 64 37.92 10.47 20.84
CA ASP A 64 37.90 10.47 22.32
C ASP A 64 36.51 10.76 22.97
N GLU A 65 36.43 11.02 24.29
CA GLU A 65 35.26 11.03 25.23
C GLU A 65 33.94 11.67 24.76
N LYS A 66 33.97 12.37 23.63
CA LYS A 66 32.82 12.96 22.95
C LYS A 66 31.97 11.93 22.22
N ILE A 67 32.52 10.76 21.90
CA ILE A 67 31.78 9.67 21.26
C ILE A 67 30.83 9.02 22.28
N LYS A 68 29.57 8.84 21.88
CA LYS A 68 28.61 8.00 22.59
C LYS A 68 28.71 6.55 22.12
N THR A 69 28.73 6.34 20.80
CA THR A 69 28.87 5.01 20.18
C THR A 69 29.29 5.13 18.71
N VAL A 70 29.82 4.05 18.15
CA VAL A 70 30.14 3.91 16.73
C VAL A 70 29.52 2.61 16.22
N HIS A 71 28.75 2.69 15.13
CA HIS A 71 28.08 1.54 14.53
C HIS A 71 28.49 1.36 13.07
N TYR A 72 28.74 0.11 12.67
CA TYR A 72 28.78 -0.27 11.26
C TYR A 72 27.38 -0.68 10.79
N ILE A 73 26.79 0.11 9.91
CA ILE A 73 25.49 -0.13 9.30
C ILE A 73 25.72 -0.87 7.98
N LYS A 74 25.84 -2.21 8.07
CA LYS A 74 26.18 -3.08 6.94
C LYS A 74 25.28 -2.86 5.71
N LEU A 75 23.96 -2.81 5.88
CA LEU A 75 23.02 -2.61 4.78
C LEU A 75 23.10 -1.23 4.10
N ARG A 76 23.79 -0.27 4.72
CA ARG A 76 24.04 1.06 4.14
C ARG A 76 25.49 1.25 3.73
N ASN A 77 26.37 0.27 3.98
CA ASN A 77 27.82 0.39 3.86
C ASN A 77 28.35 1.67 4.52
N LYS A 78 27.96 1.92 5.77
CA LYS A 78 28.34 3.13 6.51
C LYS A 78 28.89 2.82 7.90
N VAL A 79 29.92 3.54 8.32
CA VAL A 79 30.31 3.66 9.73
C VAL A 79 29.77 4.98 10.26
N VAL A 80 28.94 4.94 11.30
CA VAL A 80 28.30 6.13 11.88
C VAL A 80 28.80 6.34 13.30
N VAL A 81 29.34 7.53 13.55
CA VAL A 81 29.80 8.00 14.85
C VAL A 81 28.74 8.91 15.45
N TYR A 82 28.18 8.51 16.58
CA TYR A 82 27.25 9.32 17.36
C TYR A 82 28.00 10.00 18.50
N PHE A 83 27.88 11.31 18.60
CA PHE A 83 28.51 12.09 19.66
C PHE A 83 27.53 12.40 20.79
N LYS A 84 28.05 12.82 21.95
CA LYS A 84 27.23 13.30 23.09
C LYS A 84 26.62 14.69 22.84
N GLU A 85 27.29 15.54 22.04
CA GLU A 85 26.94 16.96 21.87
C GLU A 85 26.93 17.46 20.42
N LEU A 86 27.39 16.64 19.48
CA LEU A 86 27.33 16.91 18.04
C LEU A 86 26.32 15.96 17.39
N PRO A 87 25.76 16.27 16.21
CA PRO A 87 24.73 15.45 15.59
C PRO A 87 25.24 14.02 15.28
N LYS A 88 25.92 13.82 14.16
CA LYS A 88 26.63 12.59 13.81
C LYS A 88 27.68 12.85 12.74
N LEU A 89 28.62 11.90 12.64
CA LEU A 89 29.60 11.81 11.57
C LEU A 89 29.39 10.47 10.85
N GLU A 90 29.23 10.51 9.54
CA GLU A 90 29.04 9.34 8.70
C GLU A 90 30.24 9.12 7.78
N PHE A 91 30.73 7.88 7.72
CA PHE A 91 31.70 7.41 6.73
C PHE A 91 31.01 6.41 5.81
N GLY A 92 30.67 6.82 4.59
CA GLY A 92 30.17 5.91 3.55
C GLY A 92 31.32 5.18 2.87
N LEU A 93 31.29 3.85 2.88
CA LEU A 93 32.31 2.98 2.30
C LEU A 93 31.99 2.71 0.83
N CYS A 94 32.97 2.98 -0.02
CA CYS A 94 32.92 2.80 -1.47
C CYS A 94 34.12 1.95 -1.89
N TYR A 95 33.90 0.88 -2.66
CA TYR A 95 34.95 -0.03 -3.13
C TYR A 95 35.41 0.27 -4.56
N SER A 96 34.94 1.39 -5.12
CA SER A 96 35.39 1.94 -6.39
C SER A 96 35.13 3.44 -6.41
N ILE A 97 35.81 4.17 -7.30
CA ILE A 97 35.59 5.61 -7.46
C ILE A 97 34.19 5.88 -7.99
N GLU A 98 33.70 5.08 -8.95
CA GLU A 98 32.39 5.23 -9.58
C GLU A 98 31.22 5.11 -8.57
N ALA A 99 31.42 4.39 -7.48
CA ALA A 99 30.43 4.25 -6.42
C ALA A 99 30.05 5.58 -5.75
N ILE A 100 30.86 6.64 -5.92
CA ILE A 100 30.53 7.98 -5.39
C ILE A 100 29.62 8.78 -6.32
N ASN A 101 29.50 8.41 -7.60
CA ASN A 101 28.92 9.25 -8.66
C ASN A 101 27.53 9.75 -8.33
N ARG A 102 26.62 8.81 -8.03
CA ARG A 102 25.22 9.12 -7.71
C ARG A 102 25.12 10.08 -6.53
N ASP A 103 25.80 9.74 -5.44
CA ASP A 103 25.69 10.52 -4.21
C ASP A 103 26.35 11.91 -4.41
N PHE A 104 27.43 12.01 -5.21
CA PHE A 104 28.15 13.27 -5.45
C PHE A 104 27.27 14.24 -6.22
N LEU A 105 26.72 13.78 -7.35
CA LEU A 105 25.84 14.56 -8.21
C LEU A 105 24.55 14.97 -7.48
N GLY A 106 23.98 14.08 -6.67
CA GLY A 106 22.80 14.35 -5.85
C GLY A 106 23.08 15.25 -4.64
N SER A 107 24.35 15.40 -4.25
CA SER A 107 24.75 16.33 -3.20
C SER A 107 24.88 17.77 -3.71
N GLU A 108 24.70 18.03 -5.01
CA GLU A 108 24.75 19.38 -5.61
C GLU A 108 26.04 20.15 -5.26
N ILE A 109 27.17 19.45 -5.16
CA ILE A 109 28.49 20.06 -4.90
C ILE A 109 29.02 20.63 -6.22
N SER A 110 29.23 21.94 -6.26
CA SER A 110 29.75 22.66 -7.44
C SER A 110 31.20 23.13 -7.29
N GLU A 111 31.66 23.36 -6.05
CA GLU A 111 33.04 23.78 -5.75
C GLU A 111 33.81 22.65 -5.06
N LEU A 112 35.01 22.35 -5.57
CA LEU A 112 35.85 21.25 -5.05
C LEU A 112 36.88 21.68 -4.00
N LYS A 113 36.84 22.95 -3.57
CA LYS A 113 37.82 23.48 -2.63
C LYS A 113 37.65 22.84 -1.24
N ASP A 114 38.75 22.32 -0.69
CA ASP A 114 38.83 21.68 0.63
C ASP A 114 37.91 20.47 0.86
N ILE A 115 37.44 19.81 -0.21
CA ILE A 115 36.59 18.61 -0.07
C ILE A 115 37.42 17.33 0.09
N VAL A 116 38.64 17.27 -0.48
CA VAL A 116 39.51 16.09 -0.37
C VAL A 116 40.21 16.15 1.00
N LEU A 117 39.86 15.21 1.88
CA LEU A 117 40.41 15.13 3.23
C LEU A 117 41.69 14.29 3.27
N TYR A 118 41.77 13.28 2.41
CA TYR A 118 42.93 12.39 2.28
C TYR A 118 42.94 11.74 0.90
N GLU A 119 44.13 11.55 0.35
CA GLU A 119 44.37 10.85 -0.92
C GLU A 119 45.75 10.20 -0.83
N LYS A 120 45.78 8.85 -0.87
CA LYS A 120 46.99 8.05 -0.64
C LYS A 120 48.01 8.19 -1.77
N ASP A 121 47.56 8.08 -3.02
CA ASP A 121 48.39 8.23 -4.21
C ASP A 121 47.69 9.11 -5.26
N LYS A 122 47.98 10.41 -5.20
CA LYS A 122 47.40 11.42 -6.09
C LYS A 122 47.67 11.16 -7.58
N ALA A 123 48.78 10.52 -7.92
CA ALA A 123 49.12 10.25 -9.31
C ALA A 123 48.22 9.15 -9.89
N SER A 124 47.88 8.16 -9.06
CA SER A 124 46.98 7.06 -9.43
C SER A 124 45.51 7.45 -9.38
N THR A 125 45.04 8.07 -8.31
CA THR A 125 43.60 8.29 -8.09
C THR A 125 43.05 9.50 -8.84
N GLN A 126 43.83 10.59 -8.95
CA GLN A 126 43.46 11.83 -9.63
C GLN A 126 42.05 12.33 -9.29
N ILE A 127 41.65 12.23 -8.02
CA ILE A 127 40.23 12.34 -7.65
C ILE A 127 39.61 13.68 -8.02
N GLU A 128 40.38 14.78 -7.90
CA GLU A 128 39.87 16.11 -8.25
C GLU A 128 39.55 16.22 -9.75
N SER A 129 40.37 15.62 -10.61
CA SER A 129 40.12 15.57 -12.06
C SER A 129 38.86 14.76 -12.37
N TYR A 130 38.71 13.61 -11.71
CA TYR A 130 37.52 12.77 -11.82
C TYR A 130 36.24 13.53 -11.43
N LEU A 131 36.26 14.21 -10.27
CA LEU A 131 35.10 14.98 -9.79
C LEU A 131 34.75 16.16 -10.72
N LYS A 132 35.76 16.83 -11.32
CA LYS A 132 35.53 17.87 -12.34
C LYS A 132 34.81 17.32 -13.57
N GLN A 133 35.25 16.17 -14.08
CA GLN A 133 34.60 15.50 -15.20
C GLN A 133 33.18 15.05 -14.84
N LEU A 134 33.00 14.52 -13.63
CA LEU A 134 31.69 14.10 -13.14
C LEU A 134 30.70 15.27 -13.08
N ILE A 135 31.09 16.42 -12.52
CA ILE A 135 30.25 17.63 -12.50
C ILE A 135 29.91 18.06 -13.94
N ALA A 136 30.89 18.09 -14.84
CA ALA A 136 30.68 18.47 -16.24
C ALA A 136 29.76 17.48 -16.99
N SER A 137 29.71 16.22 -16.56
CA SER A 137 28.85 15.17 -17.14
C SER A 137 27.41 15.19 -16.61
N LYS A 138 27.12 16.00 -15.58
CA LYS A 138 25.78 16.08 -14.99
C LYS A 138 24.79 16.53 -16.05
N LYS A 139 23.85 15.65 -16.40
CA LYS A 139 22.77 15.96 -17.33
C LYS A 139 21.61 16.58 -16.56
N ASP A 140 21.03 17.62 -17.14
CA ASP A 140 19.73 18.11 -16.70
C ASP A 140 18.65 17.06 -16.96
N MET A 141 17.61 17.10 -16.12
CA MET A 141 16.40 16.32 -16.30
C MET A 141 15.82 16.56 -17.69
N ASN A 142 15.66 15.49 -18.46
CA ASN A 142 15.05 15.56 -19.79
C ASN A 142 13.62 15.02 -19.78
N THR A 143 12.94 15.13 -20.93
CA THR A 143 11.57 14.65 -21.09
C THR A 143 11.41 13.15 -20.82
N SER A 144 12.42 12.32 -21.13
CA SER A 144 12.40 10.89 -20.84
C SER A 144 12.42 10.62 -19.33
N ASP A 145 13.21 11.37 -18.56
CA ASP A 145 13.28 11.21 -17.11
C ASP A 145 11.95 11.57 -16.44
N ILE A 146 11.31 12.64 -16.90
CA ILE A 146 9.96 13.05 -16.45
C ILE A 146 8.94 11.96 -16.78
N ASN A 147 8.98 11.40 -18.00
CA ASN A 147 8.09 10.32 -18.39
C ASN A 147 8.29 9.07 -17.52
N ASN A 148 9.54 8.71 -17.19
CA ASN A 148 9.83 7.58 -16.30
C ASN A 148 9.26 7.79 -14.88
N LEU A 149 9.30 9.01 -14.35
CA LEU A 149 8.67 9.34 -13.07
C LEU A 149 7.14 9.23 -13.15
N ILE A 150 6.53 9.68 -14.24
CA ILE A 150 5.09 9.57 -14.48
C ILE A 150 4.67 8.09 -14.56
N ASP A 151 5.37 7.28 -15.34
CA ASP A 151 5.08 5.85 -15.47
C ASP A 151 5.21 5.14 -14.12
N LYS A 152 6.24 5.51 -13.33
CA LYS A 152 6.39 5.00 -11.96
C LYS A 152 5.25 5.44 -11.06
N PHE A 153 4.81 6.70 -11.12
CA PHE A 153 3.64 7.15 -10.35
C PHE A 153 2.42 6.31 -10.67
N ILE A 154 2.12 6.11 -11.96
CA ILE A 154 0.95 5.37 -12.43
C ILE A 154 0.97 3.94 -11.90
N TYR A 155 2.13 3.26 -12.01
CA TYR A 155 2.31 1.90 -11.51
C TYR A 155 2.09 1.79 -9.99
N GLU A 156 2.67 2.72 -9.22
CA GLU A 156 2.58 2.70 -7.75
C GLU A 156 1.18 3.13 -7.27
N PHE A 157 0.51 4.02 -8.01
CA PHE A 157 -0.89 4.39 -7.76
C PHE A 157 -1.83 3.23 -8.03
N GLU A 158 -1.66 2.50 -9.14
CA GLU A 158 -2.43 1.28 -9.42
C GLU A 158 -2.20 0.22 -8.33
N SER A 159 -0.94 0.02 -7.94
CA SER A 159 -0.59 -0.90 -6.86
C SER A 159 -1.25 -0.49 -5.53
N CYS A 160 -1.24 0.80 -5.17
CA CYS A 160 -1.91 1.25 -3.95
C CYS A 160 -3.43 1.06 -4.05
N SER A 161 -4.04 1.42 -5.18
CA SER A 161 -5.48 1.32 -5.39
C SER A 161 -5.96 -0.14 -5.34
N SER A 162 -5.21 -1.05 -5.94
CA SER A 162 -5.47 -2.49 -5.89
C SER A 162 -5.41 -3.03 -4.45
N LYS A 163 -4.40 -2.62 -3.65
CA LYS A 163 -4.32 -3.04 -2.23
C LYS A 163 -5.43 -2.47 -1.38
N HIS A 164 -5.94 -1.28 -1.71
CA HIS A 164 -7.12 -0.71 -1.07
C HIS A 164 -8.37 -1.56 -1.32
N SER A 165 -8.67 -1.91 -2.58
CA SER A 165 -9.86 -2.72 -2.92
C SER A 165 -9.82 -4.14 -2.34
N ARG A 166 -8.62 -4.63 -2.03
CA ARG A 166 -8.34 -5.90 -1.36
C ARG A 166 -8.30 -5.81 0.16
N SER A 167 -8.59 -4.64 0.75
CA SER A 167 -8.57 -4.43 2.20
C SER A 167 -7.19 -4.59 2.89
N ASP A 168 -6.07 -4.42 2.18
CA ASP A 168 -4.72 -4.42 2.79
C ASP A 168 -4.25 -3.00 3.13
N GLY A 169 -4.47 -2.61 4.40
CA GLY A 169 -4.18 -1.25 4.89
C GLY A 169 -2.71 -0.86 4.89
N TYR A 170 -1.80 -1.81 5.13
CA TYR A 170 -0.37 -1.50 5.20
C TYR A 170 0.25 -1.45 3.80
N GLN A 171 -0.05 -2.40 2.92
CA GLN A 171 0.44 -2.34 1.54
C GLN A 171 -0.15 -1.14 0.80
N PHE A 172 -1.42 -0.79 1.03
CA PHE A 172 -2.00 0.47 0.55
C PHE A 172 -1.16 1.67 1.00
N TYR A 173 -0.92 1.82 2.31
CA TYR A 173 -0.11 2.90 2.86
C TYR A 173 1.30 2.95 2.25
N TYR A 174 1.95 1.79 2.09
CA TYR A 174 3.29 1.68 1.54
C TYR A 174 3.36 2.22 0.10
N PHE A 175 2.56 1.66 -0.81
CA PHE A 175 2.54 2.08 -2.22
C PHE A 175 2.05 3.52 -2.37
N TYR A 176 1.07 3.95 -1.55
CA TYR A 176 0.61 5.32 -1.51
C TYR A 176 1.74 6.31 -1.25
N ASN A 177 2.60 6.04 -0.25
CA ASN A 177 3.71 6.94 0.08
C ASN A 177 4.79 6.97 -1.01
N ILE A 178 4.96 5.89 -1.77
CA ILE A 178 5.86 5.89 -2.94
C ILE A 178 5.27 6.78 -4.04
N ALA A 179 4.00 6.59 -4.41
CA ALA A 179 3.30 7.42 -5.39
C ALA A 179 3.28 8.89 -4.96
N PHE A 180 2.99 9.18 -3.69
CA PHE A 180 3.03 10.51 -3.13
C PHE A 180 4.42 11.16 -3.24
N HIS A 181 5.47 10.42 -2.88
CA HIS A 181 6.82 10.92 -3.04
C HIS A 181 7.16 11.26 -4.50
N ILE A 182 6.73 10.44 -5.46
CA ILE A 182 6.92 10.72 -6.90
C ILE A 182 6.13 11.96 -7.33
N ALA A 183 4.89 12.13 -6.86
CA ALA A 183 4.11 13.32 -7.15
C ALA A 183 4.78 14.60 -6.62
N ILE A 184 5.45 14.54 -5.48
CA ILE A 184 6.26 15.65 -4.94
C ILE A 184 7.42 15.98 -5.87
N GLN A 185 8.13 14.96 -6.38
CA GLN A 185 9.22 15.17 -7.34
C GLN A 185 8.70 15.86 -8.60
N LEU A 186 7.60 15.37 -9.19
CA LEU A 186 6.97 15.95 -10.37
C LEU A 186 6.51 17.40 -10.12
N ASN A 187 5.88 17.68 -8.98
CA ASN A 187 5.47 19.04 -8.64
C ASN A 187 6.65 20.00 -8.54
N TYR A 188 7.76 19.54 -7.96
CA TYR A 188 8.97 20.34 -7.81
C TYR A 188 9.61 20.64 -9.18
N LEU A 189 9.62 19.66 -10.08
CA LEU A 189 10.11 19.81 -11.44
C LEU A 189 9.22 20.74 -12.29
N ALA A 190 7.90 20.70 -12.10
CA ALA A 190 6.97 21.61 -12.76
C ALA A 190 7.23 23.09 -12.41
N LYS A 191 7.85 23.35 -11.26
CA LYS A 191 8.30 24.69 -10.84
C LYS A 191 9.67 25.07 -11.41
N GLY A 192 10.22 24.28 -12.33
CA GLY A 192 11.55 24.46 -12.93
C GLY A 192 12.70 24.17 -11.98
N LYS A 193 12.47 23.45 -10.87
CA LYS A 193 13.50 23.13 -9.87
C LYS A 193 14.07 21.74 -10.12
N THR A 194 15.35 21.68 -10.49
CA THR A 194 16.05 20.42 -10.79
C THR A 194 17.01 19.99 -9.68
N ALA A 195 17.60 20.92 -8.94
CA ALA A 195 18.49 20.61 -7.83
C ALA A 195 17.72 19.96 -6.68
N TYR A 196 18.21 18.83 -6.15
CA TYR A 196 17.55 18.06 -5.09
C TYR A 196 16.14 17.54 -5.42
N TYR A 197 15.78 17.45 -6.71
CA TYR A 197 14.41 17.06 -7.10
C TYR A 197 13.96 15.73 -6.49
N PHE A 198 14.89 14.78 -6.31
CA PHE A 198 14.61 13.49 -5.68
C PHE A 198 14.02 13.63 -4.28
N LEU A 199 14.52 14.57 -3.47
CA LEU A 199 13.99 14.86 -2.14
C LEU A 199 14.09 16.37 -1.85
N PRO A 200 13.09 17.16 -2.28
CA PRO A 200 13.15 18.61 -2.19
C PRO A 200 13.28 19.10 -0.75
N LYS A 201 14.24 20.00 -0.50
CA LYS A 201 14.45 20.61 0.82
C LYS A 201 13.40 21.68 1.07
N ASN A 202 12.88 21.75 2.30
CA ASN A 202 11.92 22.78 2.72
C ASN A 202 10.69 22.89 1.82
N PHE A 203 10.30 21.80 1.13
CA PHE A 203 9.21 21.78 0.15
C PHE A 203 7.96 22.49 0.66
N MET A 204 7.54 22.12 1.88
CA MET A 204 6.37 22.68 2.53
C MET A 204 6.45 24.19 2.73
N THR A 205 7.55 24.70 3.24
CA THR A 205 7.67 26.10 3.65
C THR A 205 8.11 27.02 2.51
N SER A 206 8.87 26.48 1.55
CA SER A 206 9.52 27.27 0.50
C SER A 206 8.83 27.16 -0.85
N GLU A 207 8.11 26.07 -1.11
CA GLU A 207 7.58 25.78 -2.44
C GLU A 207 6.05 25.78 -2.49
N LEU A 208 5.36 25.74 -1.35
CA LEU A 208 3.90 25.78 -1.28
C LEU A 208 3.40 27.14 -0.79
N SER A 209 2.29 27.62 -1.38
CA SER A 209 1.57 28.80 -0.86
C SER A 209 0.95 28.51 0.52
N ALA A 210 0.54 29.54 1.25
CA ALA A 210 -0.10 29.38 2.55
C ALA A 210 -1.37 28.51 2.47
N GLU A 211 -2.16 28.66 1.39
CA GLU A 211 -3.37 27.89 1.13
C GLU A 211 -3.05 26.42 0.81
N ALA A 212 -2.01 26.18 0.01
CA ALA A 212 -1.54 24.83 -0.30
C ALA A 212 -0.99 24.13 0.95
N GLN A 213 -0.26 24.86 1.82
CA GLN A 213 0.22 24.33 3.10
C GLN A 213 -0.94 23.93 4.03
N ALA A 214 -1.98 24.78 4.13
CA ALA A 214 -3.14 24.53 4.98
C ALA A 214 -3.91 23.26 4.58
N SER A 215 -3.90 22.90 3.30
CA SER A 215 -4.59 21.73 2.77
C SER A 215 -3.70 20.50 2.55
N PHE A 216 -2.38 20.63 2.75
CA PHE A 216 -1.43 19.57 2.42
C PHE A 216 -1.60 18.29 3.25
N SER A 217 -2.09 18.40 4.49
CA SER A 217 -2.38 17.24 5.35
C SER A 217 -3.42 16.28 4.75
N LYS A 218 -4.18 16.72 3.74
CA LYS A 218 -5.08 15.85 2.97
C LYS A 218 -4.33 14.77 2.19
N LEU A 219 -3.07 15.02 1.82
CA LEU A 219 -2.17 14.10 1.11
C LEU A 219 -1.44 13.11 2.04
N ASN A 220 -1.66 13.16 3.35
CA ASN A 220 -1.04 12.21 4.26
C ASN A 220 -1.55 10.79 3.97
N GLY A 221 -0.62 9.85 3.79
CA GLY A 221 -0.98 8.44 3.70
C GLY A 221 -1.64 7.94 4.99
N THR A 222 -2.56 7.00 4.85
CA THR A 222 -3.32 6.41 5.98
C THR A 222 -3.26 4.89 5.93
N THR A 223 -3.21 4.25 7.10
CA THR A 223 -3.44 2.80 7.24
C THR A 223 -4.91 2.49 7.53
N PHE A 224 -5.74 3.51 7.76
CA PHE A 224 -7.16 3.38 7.99
C PHE A 224 -7.89 3.45 6.65
N LEU A 225 -8.23 2.27 6.12
CA LEU A 225 -8.77 2.13 4.76
C LEU A 225 -10.07 2.89 4.48
N PRO A 226 -11.00 3.12 5.42
CA PRO A 226 -12.17 3.95 5.12
C PRO A 226 -11.83 5.37 4.63
N GLU A 227 -10.63 5.89 4.92
CA GLU A 227 -10.14 7.16 4.36
C GLU A 227 -9.45 7.00 2.99
N GLY A 228 -9.23 5.77 2.52
CA GLY A 228 -8.39 5.44 1.37
C GLY A 228 -8.82 6.13 0.07
N ASN A 229 -10.12 6.12 -0.25
CA ASN A 229 -10.63 6.82 -1.44
C ASN A 229 -10.39 8.34 -1.35
N THR A 230 -10.63 8.95 -0.19
CA THR A 230 -10.33 10.38 0.03
C THR A 230 -8.84 10.67 -0.18
N ARG A 231 -7.94 9.80 0.31
CA ARG A 231 -6.48 9.98 0.12
C ARG A 231 -6.06 9.78 -1.34
N LYS A 232 -6.62 8.77 -2.03
CA LYS A 232 -6.39 8.55 -3.47
C LYS A 232 -6.82 9.75 -4.29
N ARG A 233 -8.01 10.29 -4.04
CA ARG A 233 -8.53 11.48 -4.74
C ARG A 233 -7.61 12.68 -4.56
N ALA A 234 -7.24 13.00 -3.31
CA ALA A 234 -6.32 14.10 -3.03
C ALA A 234 -4.98 13.93 -3.75
N LEU A 235 -4.44 12.70 -3.76
CA LEU A 235 -3.18 12.39 -4.42
C LEU A 235 -3.27 12.54 -5.95
N LEU A 236 -4.36 12.08 -6.57
CA LEU A 236 -4.60 12.24 -8.00
C LEU A 236 -4.72 13.72 -8.37
N ASP A 237 -5.48 14.51 -7.62
CA ASP A 237 -5.64 15.94 -7.89
C ASP A 237 -4.29 16.68 -7.82
N PHE A 238 -3.46 16.33 -6.82
CA PHE A 238 -2.11 16.88 -6.70
C PHE A 238 -1.19 16.43 -7.85
N PHE A 239 -1.24 15.15 -8.22
CA PHE A 239 -0.46 14.61 -9.33
C PHE A 239 -0.85 15.25 -10.66
N TYR A 240 -2.16 15.40 -10.95
CA TYR A 240 -2.63 16.05 -12.18
C TYR A 240 -2.17 17.49 -12.27
N SER A 241 -2.26 18.25 -11.18
CA SER A 241 -1.72 19.62 -11.13
C SER A 241 -0.21 19.65 -11.38
N ALA A 242 0.54 18.64 -10.91
CA ALA A 242 1.98 18.56 -11.14
C ALA A 242 2.35 18.27 -12.60
N ILE A 243 1.60 17.39 -13.29
CA ILE A 243 1.97 16.96 -14.64
C ILE A 243 1.40 17.83 -15.76
N GLU A 244 0.37 18.64 -15.50
CA GLU A 244 -0.35 19.41 -16.53
C GLU A 244 0.57 20.27 -17.43
N GLN A 245 1.62 20.87 -16.86
CA GLN A 245 2.58 21.69 -17.60
C GLN A 245 3.86 20.93 -18.01
N LEU A 246 4.03 19.69 -17.55
CA LEU A 246 5.22 18.88 -17.81
C LEU A 246 5.11 18.06 -19.09
N ILE A 247 3.89 17.80 -19.57
CA ILE A 247 3.64 16.92 -20.71
C ILE A 247 2.61 17.51 -21.69
N PRO A 248 2.60 17.05 -22.96
CA PRO A 248 1.58 17.45 -23.93
C PRO A 248 0.15 17.11 -23.48
N THR A 249 -0.81 17.96 -23.84
CA THR A 249 -2.22 17.87 -23.41
C THR A 249 -2.90 16.53 -23.76
N ASN A 250 -2.56 15.92 -24.90
CA ASN A 250 -3.10 14.60 -25.28
C ASN A 250 -2.63 13.51 -24.31
N LYS A 251 -1.34 13.47 -23.98
CA LYS A 251 -0.78 12.51 -23.02
C LYS A 251 -1.33 12.72 -21.61
N TYR A 252 -1.51 13.98 -21.20
CA TYR A 252 -2.18 14.31 -19.93
C TYR A 252 -3.58 13.70 -19.83
N LYS A 253 -4.40 13.87 -20.88
CA LYS A 253 -5.77 13.34 -20.91
C LYS A 253 -5.80 11.81 -20.83
N GLU A 254 -4.89 11.13 -21.53
CA GLU A 254 -4.76 9.68 -21.51
C GLU A 254 -4.40 9.16 -20.10
N ILE A 255 -3.37 9.74 -19.48
CA ILE A 255 -2.94 9.38 -18.12
C ILE A 255 -4.06 9.61 -17.11
N LYS A 256 -4.71 10.79 -17.19
CA LYS A 256 -5.83 11.13 -16.31
C LYS A 256 -6.96 10.11 -16.45
N ALA A 257 -7.37 9.78 -17.67
CA ALA A 257 -8.42 8.80 -17.92
C ALA A 257 -8.07 7.43 -17.33
N PHE A 258 -6.82 6.97 -17.47
CA PHE A 258 -6.38 5.71 -16.87
C PHE A 258 -6.42 5.74 -15.34
N CYS A 259 -5.91 6.81 -14.72
CA CYS A 259 -5.91 6.95 -13.26
C CYS A 259 -7.33 7.06 -12.68
N GLU A 260 -8.25 7.75 -13.35
CA GLU A 260 -9.67 7.78 -12.97
C GLU A 260 -10.30 6.38 -13.07
N TRP A 261 -10.03 5.65 -14.15
CA TRP A 261 -10.49 4.28 -14.30
C TRP A 261 -9.97 3.36 -13.17
N VAL A 262 -8.69 3.48 -12.79
CA VAL A 262 -8.12 2.74 -11.63
C VAL A 262 -8.83 3.14 -10.34
N TYR A 263 -9.09 4.44 -10.13
CA TYR A 263 -9.77 4.94 -8.94
C TYR A 263 -11.18 4.35 -8.81
N GLU A 264 -11.96 4.38 -9.89
CA GLU A 264 -13.34 3.87 -9.97
C GLU A 264 -13.39 2.35 -9.82
N ARG A 265 -12.53 1.61 -10.54
CA ARG A 265 -12.44 0.15 -10.50
C ARG A 265 -12.26 -0.37 -9.07
N ASP A 266 -11.43 0.30 -8.29
CA ASP A 266 -11.04 -0.11 -6.93
C ASP A 266 -11.73 0.72 -5.84
N PHE A 267 -12.82 1.43 -6.18
CA PHE A 267 -13.51 2.29 -5.21
C PHE A 267 -14.20 1.46 -4.11
N PHE A 268 -14.86 0.37 -4.51
CA PHE A 268 -15.56 -0.56 -3.63
C PHE A 268 -14.71 -1.78 -3.36
N TRP A 269 -14.68 -2.23 -2.10
CA TRP A 269 -13.89 -3.41 -1.75
C TRP A 269 -14.66 -4.67 -2.07
N ASN A 270 -13.96 -5.61 -2.71
CA ASN A 270 -14.45 -6.96 -2.97
C ASN A 270 -15.79 -6.99 -3.75
N PHE A 271 -16.10 -5.94 -4.51
CA PHE A 271 -17.31 -5.83 -5.34
C PHE A 271 -17.15 -6.63 -6.63
N ARG A 272 -18.08 -7.55 -6.91
CA ARG A 272 -18.18 -8.24 -8.21
C ARG A 272 -19.52 -8.96 -8.36
N ASP A 273 -19.90 -9.16 -9.60
CA ASP A 273 -20.99 -10.05 -9.99
C ASP A 273 -20.64 -11.51 -9.65
N ALA A 274 -21.61 -12.28 -9.16
CA ALA A 274 -21.49 -13.72 -8.92
C ALA A 274 -21.20 -14.50 -10.22
N ASN A 275 -21.63 -13.99 -11.38
CA ASN A 275 -21.33 -14.58 -12.68
C ASN A 275 -19.83 -14.54 -13.04
N ALA A 276 -19.04 -13.63 -12.47
CA ALA A 276 -17.64 -13.38 -12.86
C ALA A 276 -16.76 -14.63 -12.86
N PHE A 277 -17.03 -15.57 -11.94
CA PHE A 277 -16.34 -16.86 -11.85
C PHE A 277 -17.31 -18.04 -12.01
N ASN A 278 -18.58 -17.78 -12.29
CA ASN A 278 -19.61 -18.79 -12.48
C ASN A 278 -20.51 -18.42 -13.65
N THR A 279 -20.07 -18.75 -14.87
CA THR A 279 -20.81 -18.41 -16.09
C THR A 279 -22.18 -19.07 -16.20
N LYS A 280 -22.45 -20.10 -15.39
CA LYS A 280 -23.78 -20.71 -15.23
C LYS A 280 -24.78 -19.80 -14.51
N MET A 281 -24.30 -18.86 -13.70
CA MET A 281 -25.17 -17.92 -13.01
C MET A 281 -25.58 -16.80 -13.95
N ILE A 282 -26.82 -16.34 -13.94
CA ILE A 282 -27.23 -15.17 -14.72
C ILE A 282 -26.44 -13.93 -14.28
N ASN A 283 -26.03 -13.11 -15.25
CA ASN A 283 -25.32 -11.87 -14.95
C ASN A 283 -26.27 -10.80 -14.39
N ASN A 284 -25.69 -9.83 -13.69
CA ASN A 284 -26.34 -8.66 -13.14
C ASN A 284 -27.52 -8.93 -12.20
N LEU A 285 -27.52 -10.07 -11.50
CA LEU A 285 -28.56 -10.44 -10.53
C LEU A 285 -28.06 -10.45 -9.09
N VAL A 286 -26.92 -11.09 -8.82
CA VAL A 286 -26.37 -11.20 -7.47
C VAL A 286 -24.93 -10.70 -7.46
N TYR A 287 -24.67 -9.69 -6.63
CA TYR A 287 -23.37 -9.11 -6.40
C TYR A 287 -22.89 -9.43 -4.99
N ARG A 288 -21.60 -9.72 -4.86
CA ARG A 288 -20.92 -9.67 -3.55
C ARG A 288 -20.22 -8.35 -3.40
N THR A 289 -20.07 -7.90 -2.16
CA THR A 289 -19.35 -6.68 -1.83
C THR A 289 -18.96 -6.63 -0.36
N SER A 290 -18.10 -5.68 0.02
CA SER A 290 -17.93 -5.21 1.41
C SER A 290 -19.15 -4.40 1.88
N ALA A 291 -19.19 -4.00 3.15
CA ALA A 291 -20.28 -3.19 3.67
C ALA A 291 -20.39 -1.86 2.93
N LEU A 292 -21.48 -1.67 2.15
CA LEU A 292 -21.70 -0.44 1.38
C LEU A 292 -21.91 0.79 2.28
N ALA A 293 -22.27 0.58 3.55
CA ALA A 293 -22.36 1.64 4.56
C ALA A 293 -21.03 2.39 4.78
N LEU A 294 -19.88 1.78 4.42
CA LEU A 294 -18.58 2.44 4.40
C LEU A 294 -18.51 3.59 3.37
N PHE A 295 -19.36 3.56 2.35
CA PHE A 295 -19.36 4.47 1.20
C PHE A 295 -20.65 5.31 1.10
N GLN A 296 -21.48 5.31 2.15
CA GLN A 296 -22.84 5.90 2.10
C GLN A 296 -22.90 7.40 1.82
N ASN A 297 -21.80 8.13 2.05
CA ASN A 297 -21.72 9.57 1.83
C ASN A 297 -20.96 9.91 0.53
N THR A 298 -21.05 9.04 -0.48
CA THR A 298 -20.33 9.17 -1.75
C THR A 298 -21.30 9.04 -2.92
N GLU A 299 -21.10 9.85 -3.97
CA GLU A 299 -21.92 9.74 -5.18
C GLU A 299 -21.66 8.42 -5.91
N GLU A 300 -20.44 7.90 -5.78
CA GLU A 300 -20.05 6.60 -6.32
C GLU A 300 -20.98 5.48 -5.85
N LEU A 301 -21.49 5.51 -4.60
CA LEU A 301 -22.47 4.52 -4.13
C LEU A 301 -23.80 4.65 -4.87
N ASN A 302 -24.30 5.88 -5.06
CA ASN A 302 -25.55 6.12 -5.79
C ASN A 302 -25.43 5.65 -7.24
N VAL A 303 -24.27 5.91 -7.88
CA VAL A 303 -23.94 5.42 -9.21
C VAL A 303 -23.92 3.89 -9.24
N LEU A 304 -23.22 3.25 -8.28
CA LEU A 304 -23.15 1.79 -8.18
C LEU A 304 -24.53 1.15 -8.09
N LEU A 305 -25.38 1.64 -7.19
CA LEU A 305 -26.74 1.11 -6.99
C LEU A 305 -27.59 1.26 -8.24
N ARG A 306 -27.49 2.41 -8.93
CA ARG A 306 -28.25 2.70 -10.15
C ARG A 306 -27.78 1.86 -11.35
N GLU A 307 -26.49 1.84 -11.63
CA GLU A 307 -25.92 1.19 -12.81
C GLU A 307 -26.01 -0.34 -12.75
N ASN A 308 -25.89 -0.91 -11.54
CA ASN A 308 -26.04 -2.35 -11.32
C ASN A 308 -27.48 -2.76 -10.98
N ASN A 309 -28.43 -1.81 -11.05
CA ASN A 309 -29.83 -2.00 -10.68
C ASN A 309 -30.01 -2.70 -9.31
N ILE A 310 -29.18 -2.38 -8.32
CA ILE A 310 -29.26 -3.00 -7.00
C ILE A 310 -30.48 -2.45 -6.26
N LYS A 311 -31.45 -3.33 -5.98
CA LYS A 311 -32.70 -3.01 -5.29
C LYS A 311 -32.80 -3.64 -3.91
N THR A 312 -31.98 -4.64 -3.63
CA THR A 312 -31.94 -5.32 -2.32
C THR A 312 -30.52 -5.40 -1.79
N ILE A 313 -30.35 -5.11 -0.49
CA ILE A 313 -29.11 -5.32 0.25
C ILE A 313 -29.35 -6.40 1.31
N ILE A 314 -28.56 -7.47 1.29
CA ILE A 314 -28.53 -8.51 2.32
C ILE A 314 -27.27 -8.30 3.18
N ASP A 315 -27.47 -7.93 4.44
CA ASP A 315 -26.41 -7.66 5.40
C ASP A 315 -26.23 -8.85 6.35
N LEU A 316 -25.07 -9.51 6.24
CA LEU A 316 -24.68 -10.68 7.03
C LEU A 316 -23.96 -10.32 8.34
N ARG A 317 -23.79 -9.02 8.63
CA ARG A 317 -23.08 -8.55 9.83
C ARG A 317 -23.89 -8.79 11.11
N ALA A 318 -23.18 -8.99 12.23
CA ALA A 318 -23.78 -8.98 13.56
C ALA A 318 -24.28 -7.58 13.92
N ASP A 319 -25.23 -7.46 14.86
CA ASP A 319 -25.79 -6.16 15.23
C ASP A 319 -24.73 -5.18 15.71
N ARG A 320 -23.76 -5.63 16.51
CA ARG A 320 -22.63 -4.80 16.96
C ARG A 320 -21.79 -4.20 15.81
N GLU A 321 -21.68 -4.92 14.69
CA GLU A 321 -20.95 -4.44 13.50
C GLU A 321 -21.82 -3.49 12.66
N ILE A 322 -23.15 -3.66 12.70
CA ILE A 322 -24.12 -2.76 12.08
C ILE A 322 -24.19 -1.45 12.86
N GLU A 323 -24.21 -1.51 14.20
CA GLU A 323 -24.22 -0.34 15.08
C GLU A 323 -22.96 0.52 14.91
N ALA A 324 -21.79 -0.11 14.71
CA ALA A 324 -20.55 0.61 14.47
C ALA A 324 -20.56 1.37 13.13
N ILE A 325 -21.19 0.80 12.10
CA ILE A 325 -21.23 1.36 10.73
C ILE A 325 -22.62 1.07 10.13
N SER A 326 -23.60 1.90 10.50
CA SER A 326 -24.99 1.77 10.06
C SER A 326 -25.22 2.43 8.71
N TYR A 327 -26.22 1.96 7.97
CA TYR A 327 -26.73 2.68 6.80
C TYR A 327 -27.56 3.90 7.24
N SER A 328 -27.47 4.98 6.47
CA SER A 328 -28.33 6.15 6.59
C SER A 328 -29.73 5.85 6.06
N ASP A 329 -30.72 6.62 6.54
CA ASP A 329 -32.10 6.54 6.05
C ASP A 329 -32.19 6.80 4.54
N GLU A 330 -31.29 7.64 4.00
CA GLU A 330 -31.20 7.92 2.57
C GLU A 330 -30.90 6.64 1.76
N VAL A 331 -29.89 5.86 2.17
CA VAL A 331 -29.59 4.59 1.49
C VAL A 331 -30.72 3.59 1.69
N LEU A 332 -31.24 3.46 2.92
CA LEU A 332 -32.32 2.53 3.24
C LEU A 332 -33.63 2.84 2.49
N SER A 333 -33.86 4.09 2.08
CA SER A 333 -35.03 4.47 1.27
C SER A 333 -34.95 4.00 -0.18
N GLN A 334 -33.74 3.70 -0.68
CA GLN A 334 -33.49 3.32 -2.08
C GLN A 334 -33.52 1.82 -2.32
N VAL A 335 -33.39 1.01 -1.27
CA VAL A 335 -33.23 -0.45 -1.35
C VAL A 335 -34.07 -1.17 -0.30
N LYS A 336 -34.49 -2.40 -0.59
CA LYS A 336 -34.97 -3.35 0.41
C LYS A 336 -33.77 -3.83 1.24
N TYR A 337 -33.67 -3.40 2.48
CA TYR A 337 -32.62 -3.83 3.40
C TYR A 337 -33.05 -5.07 4.20
N VAL A 338 -32.25 -6.13 4.13
CA VAL A 338 -32.52 -7.41 4.80
C VAL A 338 -31.35 -7.78 5.71
N LYS A 339 -31.63 -7.94 7.01
CA LYS A 339 -30.68 -8.51 7.97
C LYS A 339 -30.76 -10.04 7.91
N ALA A 340 -29.66 -10.69 7.57
CA ALA A 340 -29.52 -12.16 7.56
C ALA A 340 -28.21 -12.53 8.27
N GLN A 341 -28.18 -12.34 9.59
CA GLN A 341 -26.95 -12.17 10.35
C GLN A 341 -26.19 -13.47 10.56
N PHE A 342 -24.88 -13.41 10.34
CA PHE A 342 -23.93 -14.44 10.74
C PHE A 342 -23.16 -13.87 11.92
N ASP A 343 -23.70 -14.06 13.13
CA ASP A 343 -23.18 -13.49 14.36
C ASP A 343 -22.30 -14.50 15.12
N PRO A 344 -20.96 -14.49 14.94
CA PRO A 344 -20.09 -15.44 15.63
C PRO A 344 -20.02 -15.23 17.15
N TRP A 345 -20.62 -14.16 17.70
CA TRP A 345 -20.64 -13.85 19.13
C TRP A 345 -21.92 -14.34 19.83
N ASP A 346 -22.99 -14.56 19.08
CA ASP A 346 -24.25 -15.11 19.59
C ASP A 346 -24.43 -16.60 19.21
N GLN A 347 -23.55 -17.45 19.75
CA GLN A 347 -23.61 -18.89 19.51
C GLN A 347 -24.56 -19.58 20.52
N PRO A 348 -25.45 -20.49 20.07
CA PRO A 348 -26.34 -21.23 20.95
C PRO A 348 -25.57 -22.27 21.76
N GLU A 349 -26.12 -22.66 22.92
CA GLU A 349 -25.41 -23.52 23.88
C GLU A 349 -25.04 -24.89 23.29
N TRP A 350 -25.93 -25.51 22.51
CA TRP A 350 -25.66 -26.79 21.86
C TRP A 350 -24.43 -26.75 20.95
N PHE A 351 -24.15 -25.59 20.33
CA PHE A 351 -22.98 -25.41 19.47
C PHE A 351 -21.72 -25.25 20.33
N LYS A 352 -21.79 -24.43 21.37
CA LYS A 352 -20.68 -24.21 22.32
C LYS A 352 -20.23 -25.51 22.99
N GLU A 353 -21.16 -26.37 23.38
CA GLU A 353 -20.87 -27.64 24.04
C GLU A 353 -20.18 -28.68 23.14
N LYS A 354 -20.52 -28.71 21.84
CA LYS A 354 -20.16 -29.83 20.95
C LYS A 354 -19.20 -29.46 19.83
N HIS A 355 -19.06 -28.17 19.53
CA HIS A 355 -18.41 -27.70 18.30
C HIS A 355 -17.45 -26.52 18.54
N ASN A 356 -17.15 -26.20 19.80
CA ASN A 356 -16.21 -25.14 20.18
C ASN A 356 -14.76 -25.64 20.32
N GLU A 357 -14.26 -26.32 19.28
CA GLU A 357 -12.91 -26.86 19.21
C GLU A 357 -12.13 -26.28 18.02
N GLY A 358 -10.83 -26.07 18.21
CA GLY A 358 -9.93 -25.49 17.22
C GLY A 358 -9.64 -24.00 17.47
N SER A 359 -9.12 -23.34 16.45
CA SER A 359 -8.90 -21.90 16.40
C SER A 359 -10.21 -21.12 16.22
N ASN A 360 -10.18 -19.82 16.55
CA ASN A 360 -11.35 -18.94 16.42
C ASN A 360 -11.94 -18.94 15.00
N HIS A 361 -11.12 -19.05 13.95
CA HIS A 361 -11.60 -19.10 12.57
C HIS A 361 -12.30 -20.43 12.27
N GLU A 362 -11.76 -21.55 12.75
CA GLU A 362 -12.37 -22.87 12.55
C GLU A 362 -13.74 -22.95 13.24
N ILE A 363 -13.82 -22.47 14.48
CA ILE A 363 -15.07 -22.38 15.24
C ILE A 363 -16.07 -21.49 14.50
N ALA A 364 -15.65 -20.31 14.02
CA ALA A 364 -16.52 -19.39 13.32
C ALA A 364 -17.06 -19.97 12.00
N TYR A 365 -16.20 -20.56 11.15
CA TYR A 365 -16.63 -21.17 9.88
C TYR A 365 -17.60 -22.34 10.10
N ARG A 366 -17.34 -23.17 11.11
CA ARG A 366 -18.25 -24.25 11.51
C ARG A 366 -19.59 -23.68 12.00
N PHE A 367 -19.54 -22.64 12.82
CA PHE A 367 -20.74 -21.97 13.33
C PHE A 367 -21.59 -21.37 12.21
N PHE A 368 -20.95 -20.70 11.25
CA PHE A 368 -21.64 -20.10 10.11
C PHE A 368 -22.43 -21.12 9.28
N ALA A 369 -21.94 -22.34 9.14
CA ALA A 369 -22.66 -23.40 8.44
C ALA A 369 -23.70 -24.11 9.33
N MET A 370 -23.40 -24.35 10.60
CA MET A 370 -24.29 -25.16 11.47
C MET A 370 -25.35 -24.32 12.21
N GLY A 371 -24.97 -23.15 12.69
CA GLY A 371 -25.77 -22.30 13.58
C GLY A 371 -26.53 -21.18 12.88
N CYS A 372 -26.06 -20.71 11.71
CA CYS A 372 -26.69 -19.60 10.98
C CYS A 372 -27.71 -20.06 9.92
N LYS A 373 -28.35 -21.22 10.12
CA LYS A 373 -29.28 -21.83 9.14
C LYS A 373 -30.47 -20.94 8.79
N ASP A 374 -31.05 -20.27 9.78
CA ASP A 374 -32.16 -19.32 9.56
C ASP A 374 -31.72 -18.13 8.70
N SER A 375 -30.50 -17.63 8.89
CA SER A 375 -29.92 -16.56 8.07
C SER A 375 -29.62 -17.01 6.65
N ILE A 376 -29.15 -18.24 6.47
CA ILE A 376 -28.98 -18.86 5.15
C ILE A 376 -30.34 -18.95 4.46
N LYS A 377 -31.35 -19.51 5.14
CA LYS A 377 -32.72 -19.56 4.61
C LYS A 377 -33.20 -18.18 4.19
N LYS A 378 -33.08 -17.19 5.07
CA LYS A 378 -33.51 -15.81 4.80
C LYS A 378 -32.82 -15.22 3.58
N THR A 379 -31.53 -15.49 3.41
CA THR A 379 -30.75 -15.03 2.25
C THR A 379 -31.27 -15.66 0.97
N PHE A 380 -31.44 -16.98 0.92
CA PHE A 380 -31.92 -17.67 -0.28
C PHE A 380 -33.38 -17.35 -0.60
N GLU A 381 -34.26 -17.21 0.39
CA GLU A 381 -35.63 -16.74 0.19
C GLU A 381 -35.66 -15.33 -0.38
N THR A 382 -34.80 -14.43 0.13
CA THR A 382 -34.69 -13.07 -0.41
C THR A 382 -34.22 -13.07 -1.86
N ILE A 383 -33.27 -13.94 -2.23
CA ILE A 383 -32.85 -14.13 -3.62
C ILE A 383 -34.03 -14.61 -4.48
N LEU A 384 -34.80 -15.57 -4.00
CA LEU A 384 -35.96 -16.10 -4.71
C LEU A 384 -37.06 -15.04 -4.91
N GLU A 385 -37.31 -14.20 -3.91
CA GLU A 385 -38.36 -13.17 -3.90
C GLU A 385 -38.04 -11.90 -4.71
N GLU A 386 -36.77 -11.61 -5.03
CA GLU A 386 -36.40 -10.38 -5.73
C GLU A 386 -36.77 -10.41 -7.22
N GLU A 387 -37.84 -9.74 -7.64
CA GLU A 387 -38.32 -9.79 -9.02
C GLU A 387 -37.84 -8.63 -9.90
N THR A 388 -37.38 -7.53 -9.30
CA THR A 388 -37.32 -6.23 -9.99
C THR A 388 -35.92 -5.66 -10.15
N GLY A 389 -34.93 -6.21 -9.43
CA GLY A 389 -33.55 -5.80 -9.58
C GLY A 389 -32.54 -6.78 -9.04
N ALA A 390 -31.33 -6.28 -8.84
CA ALA A 390 -30.20 -7.04 -8.36
C ALA A 390 -30.05 -6.96 -6.84
N ILE A 391 -29.27 -7.88 -6.31
CA ILE A 391 -29.05 -8.08 -4.87
C ILE A 391 -27.57 -7.89 -4.57
N ALA A 392 -27.24 -7.01 -3.62
CA ALA A 392 -25.92 -6.94 -3.03
C ALA A 392 -25.88 -7.71 -1.71
N ILE A 393 -25.02 -8.72 -1.61
CA ILE A 393 -24.83 -9.52 -0.40
C ILE A 393 -23.46 -9.17 0.19
N HIS A 394 -23.43 -8.77 1.45
CA HIS A 394 -22.17 -8.39 2.10
C HIS A 394 -22.09 -8.81 3.57
N CYS A 395 -20.87 -8.85 4.08
CA CYS A 395 -20.58 -8.79 5.50
C CYS A 395 -19.77 -7.53 5.77
N HIS A 396 -18.73 -7.54 6.61
CA HIS A 396 -17.86 -6.38 6.75
C HIS A 396 -16.94 -6.19 5.52
N ALA A 397 -16.04 -7.14 5.26
CA ALA A 397 -15.11 -7.11 4.12
C ALA A 397 -15.62 -7.87 2.88
N GLY A 398 -16.81 -8.48 2.96
CA GLY A 398 -17.37 -9.28 1.86
C GLY A 398 -16.66 -10.61 1.61
N LYS A 399 -15.85 -11.12 2.55
CA LYS A 399 -14.95 -12.28 2.34
C LYS A 399 -15.47 -13.61 2.94
N ASP A 400 -15.60 -13.72 4.26
CA ASP A 400 -15.80 -15.02 4.93
C ASP A 400 -17.26 -15.47 4.87
N ARG A 401 -18.15 -14.73 5.56
CA ARG A 401 -19.60 -14.99 5.61
C ARG A 401 -20.24 -14.90 4.23
N THR A 402 -19.89 -13.85 3.48
CA THR A 402 -20.29 -13.70 2.07
C THR A 402 -19.73 -14.82 1.20
N GLY A 403 -18.47 -15.22 1.41
CA GLY A 403 -17.84 -16.31 0.67
C GLY A 403 -18.52 -17.66 0.89
N ILE A 404 -19.02 -17.93 2.10
CA ILE A 404 -19.83 -19.13 2.38
C ILE A 404 -21.12 -19.09 1.56
N ILE A 405 -21.88 -17.98 1.60
CA ILE A 405 -23.11 -17.84 0.80
C ILE A 405 -22.83 -18.06 -0.70
N PHE A 406 -21.79 -17.43 -1.24
CA PHE A 406 -21.44 -17.57 -2.65
C PHE A 406 -21.02 -19.01 -2.98
N SER A 407 -20.28 -19.67 -2.10
CA SER A 407 -19.92 -21.09 -2.26
C SER A 407 -21.15 -21.98 -2.30
N LEU A 408 -22.17 -21.71 -1.46
CA LEU A 408 -23.45 -22.43 -1.52
C LEU A 408 -24.18 -22.20 -2.86
N LEU A 409 -24.14 -20.99 -3.42
CA LEU A 409 -24.69 -20.69 -4.75
C LEU A 409 -23.96 -21.46 -5.86
N HIS A 410 -22.63 -21.51 -5.83
CA HIS A 410 -21.82 -22.32 -6.77
C HIS A 410 -22.19 -23.81 -6.68
N LEU A 411 -22.30 -24.37 -5.47
CA LEU A 411 -22.70 -25.76 -5.27
C LEU A 411 -24.12 -26.03 -5.77
N LEU A 412 -25.06 -25.10 -5.54
CA LEU A 412 -26.45 -25.24 -5.96
C LEU A 412 -26.57 -25.35 -7.49
N LEU A 413 -25.79 -24.57 -8.22
CA LEU A 413 -25.73 -24.59 -9.70
C LEU A 413 -24.83 -25.71 -10.26
N GLY A 414 -24.24 -26.53 -9.40
CA GLY A 414 -23.34 -27.61 -9.79
C GLY A 414 -22.12 -27.10 -10.57
N SER A 415 -21.58 -25.95 -10.17
CA SER A 415 -20.40 -25.36 -10.79
C SER A 415 -19.14 -26.17 -10.45
N PRO A 416 -18.14 -26.21 -11.35
CA PRO A 416 -16.86 -26.86 -11.04
C PRO A 416 -16.25 -26.31 -9.75
N ILE A 417 -15.66 -27.17 -8.92
CA ILE A 417 -15.08 -26.76 -7.63
C ILE A 417 -13.97 -25.72 -7.82
N ASP A 418 -13.24 -25.76 -8.93
CA ASP A 418 -12.19 -24.78 -9.26
C ASP A 418 -12.76 -23.36 -9.43
N ASN A 419 -13.97 -23.23 -9.98
CA ASN A 419 -14.65 -21.94 -10.12
C ASN A 419 -15.04 -21.36 -8.74
N LEU A 420 -15.57 -22.21 -7.86
CA LEU A 420 -15.90 -21.85 -6.48
C LEU A 420 -14.65 -21.41 -5.72
N ASN A 421 -13.59 -22.21 -5.80
CA ASN A 421 -12.30 -21.91 -5.16
C ASN A 421 -11.72 -20.59 -5.68
N THR A 422 -11.76 -20.37 -6.99
CA THR A 422 -11.26 -19.14 -7.61
C THR A 422 -12.04 -17.92 -7.15
N ASP A 423 -13.37 -17.98 -7.12
CA ASP A 423 -14.19 -16.87 -6.62
C ASP A 423 -13.89 -16.55 -5.16
N TYR A 424 -13.78 -17.56 -4.31
CA TYR A 424 -13.47 -17.37 -2.89
C TYR A 424 -12.08 -16.77 -2.69
N LEU A 425 -11.06 -17.31 -3.37
CA LEU A 425 -9.68 -16.83 -3.28
C LEU A 425 -9.48 -15.43 -3.88
N THR A 426 -10.33 -15.00 -4.82
CA THR A 426 -10.29 -13.65 -5.41
C THR A 426 -10.58 -12.55 -4.40
N SER A 427 -11.23 -12.85 -3.27
CA SER A 427 -11.30 -11.87 -2.16
C SER A 427 -9.93 -11.52 -1.57
N GLU A 428 -8.92 -12.34 -1.87
CA GLU A 428 -7.55 -12.23 -1.39
C GLU A 428 -7.50 -12.05 0.14
N MET A 429 -6.42 -11.51 0.69
CA MET A 429 -6.16 -11.46 2.14
C MET A 429 -5.88 -12.84 2.75
N ASP A 430 -6.15 -12.99 4.04
CA ASP A 430 -6.00 -14.21 4.83
C ASP A 430 -7.08 -15.28 4.53
N VAL A 431 -7.78 -15.20 3.39
CA VAL A 431 -8.67 -16.27 2.92
C VAL A 431 -7.85 -17.52 2.60
N SER A 432 -8.40 -18.69 2.90
CA SER A 432 -7.73 -19.96 2.63
C SER A 432 -8.77 -21.04 2.39
N LEU A 433 -8.52 -21.93 1.42
CA LEU A 433 -9.44 -23.03 1.14
C LEU A 433 -9.65 -23.93 2.35
N ASP A 434 -8.67 -24.07 3.24
CA ASP A 434 -8.82 -24.84 4.48
C ASP A 434 -9.91 -24.27 5.40
N LYS A 435 -9.97 -22.94 5.56
CA LYS A 435 -11.05 -22.26 6.30
C LYS A 435 -12.41 -22.54 5.64
N LEU A 436 -12.51 -22.34 4.32
CA LEU A 436 -13.77 -22.54 3.59
C LEU A 436 -14.24 -24.00 3.67
N LYS A 437 -13.31 -24.95 3.56
CA LYS A 437 -13.58 -26.37 3.60
C LYS A 437 -14.33 -26.79 4.86
N ILE A 438 -14.08 -26.16 6.00
CA ILE A 438 -14.81 -26.45 7.26
C ILE A 438 -16.31 -26.23 7.10
N ALA A 439 -16.71 -25.16 6.42
CA ALA A 439 -18.13 -24.90 6.13
C ALA A 439 -18.67 -25.88 5.07
N LEU A 440 -17.88 -26.20 4.04
CA LEU A 440 -18.30 -27.13 2.99
C LEU A 440 -18.41 -28.58 3.47
N ASP A 441 -17.58 -29.01 4.41
CA ASP A 441 -17.64 -30.33 5.03
C ASP A 441 -18.96 -30.49 5.82
N VAL A 442 -19.49 -29.43 6.43
CA VAL A 442 -20.84 -29.46 7.04
C VAL A 442 -21.91 -29.72 5.98
N VAL A 443 -21.84 -29.04 4.83
CA VAL A 443 -22.77 -29.23 3.71
C VAL A 443 -22.71 -30.66 3.18
N GLU A 444 -21.51 -31.20 3.02
CA GLU A 444 -21.30 -32.57 2.52
C GLU A 444 -21.81 -33.62 3.52
N ASN A 445 -21.53 -33.44 4.83
CA ASN A 445 -21.98 -34.34 5.88
C ASN A 445 -23.50 -34.39 6.04
N GLU A 446 -24.21 -33.34 5.65
CA GLU A 446 -25.69 -33.34 5.57
C GLU A 446 -26.22 -33.99 4.29
N GLY A 447 -25.33 -34.53 3.46
CA GLY A 447 -25.63 -35.25 2.23
C GLY A 447 -25.77 -34.33 1.00
N GLY A 448 -25.02 -33.23 0.98
CA GLY A 448 -24.88 -32.31 -0.14
C GLY A 448 -25.81 -31.11 -0.09
N ILE A 449 -25.59 -30.17 -1.02
CA ILE A 449 -26.22 -28.83 -1.01
C ILE A 449 -27.76 -28.84 -0.93
N LEU A 450 -28.44 -29.79 -1.60
CA LEU A 450 -29.90 -29.86 -1.59
C LEU A 450 -30.43 -30.20 -0.20
N LYS A 451 -29.87 -31.24 0.44
CA LYS A 451 -30.27 -31.67 1.78
C LYS A 451 -29.91 -30.63 2.83
N TYR A 452 -28.75 -29.99 2.67
CA TYR A 452 -28.33 -28.89 3.53
C TYR A 452 -29.30 -27.70 3.44
N LEU A 453 -29.68 -27.23 2.25
CA LEU A 453 -30.65 -26.14 2.12
C LEU A 453 -32.05 -26.52 2.65
N MET A 454 -32.46 -27.79 2.50
CA MET A 454 -33.68 -28.29 3.13
C MET A 454 -33.58 -28.30 4.67
N SER A 455 -32.42 -28.65 5.23
CA SER A 455 -32.18 -28.62 6.67
C SER A 455 -32.14 -27.20 7.23
N CYS A 456 -31.80 -26.21 6.39
CA CYS A 456 -31.97 -24.78 6.69
C CYS A 456 -33.45 -24.34 6.68
N GLY A 457 -34.36 -25.18 6.19
CA GLY A 457 -35.80 -24.92 6.18
C GLY A 457 -36.36 -24.37 4.87
N LEU A 458 -35.62 -24.47 3.75
CA LEU A 458 -36.19 -24.29 2.41
C LEU A 458 -36.94 -25.55 1.95
N THR A 459 -38.01 -25.36 1.18
CA THR A 459 -38.70 -26.46 0.51
C THR A 459 -37.98 -26.89 -0.77
N GLU A 460 -38.17 -28.13 -1.19
CA GLU A 460 -37.62 -28.63 -2.46
C GLU A 460 -38.04 -27.76 -3.65
N LYS A 461 -39.30 -27.30 -3.66
CA LYS A 461 -39.82 -26.37 -4.67
C LYS A 461 -39.03 -25.05 -4.68
N GLN A 462 -38.84 -24.41 -3.52
CA GLN A 462 -38.06 -23.17 -3.44
C GLN A 462 -36.63 -23.36 -3.96
N ILE A 463 -36.00 -24.50 -3.67
CA ILE A 463 -34.64 -24.80 -4.13
C ILE A 463 -34.59 -24.99 -5.66
N MET A 464 -35.60 -25.64 -6.25
CA MET A 464 -35.72 -25.77 -7.71
C MET A 464 -35.97 -24.42 -8.38
N ASP A 465 -36.89 -23.62 -7.84
CA ASP A 465 -37.20 -22.28 -8.36
C ASP A 465 -35.97 -21.36 -8.28
N LEU A 466 -35.17 -21.47 -7.21
CA LEU A 466 -33.88 -20.79 -7.07
C LEU A 466 -32.88 -21.19 -8.15
N LYS A 467 -32.75 -22.49 -8.44
CA LYS A 467 -31.88 -22.94 -9.54
C LYS A 467 -32.30 -22.34 -10.87
N ILE A 468 -33.60 -22.39 -11.19
CA ILE A 468 -34.13 -21.84 -12.45
C ILE A 468 -33.84 -20.35 -12.54
N LYS A 469 -34.13 -19.60 -11.47
CA LYS A 469 -33.92 -18.16 -11.41
C LYS A 469 -32.45 -17.75 -11.59
N LEU A 470 -31.54 -18.54 -11.02
CA LEU A 470 -30.11 -18.22 -11.02
C LEU A 470 -29.41 -18.70 -12.29
N LEU A 471 -29.97 -19.64 -13.06
CA LEU A 471 -29.31 -20.19 -14.25
C LEU A 471 -29.33 -19.19 -15.42
N ASN A 472 -28.18 -19.03 -16.06
CA ASN A 472 -28.04 -18.41 -17.36
C ASN A 472 -28.32 -19.49 -18.42
N GLU A 473 -29.45 -19.41 -19.12
CA GLU A 473 -29.85 -20.37 -20.16
C GLU A 473 -28.98 -20.30 -21.42
#